data_AF-A0A838Q8X2-F1
#
_entry.id   AF-A0A838Q8X2-F1
#
_cell.length_a   1.000
_cell.length_b   1.000
_cell.length_c   1.000
_cell.angle_alpha   90.00
_cell.angle_beta   90.00
_cell.angle_gamma   90.00
#
_symmetry.space_group_name_H-M   'P 1'
#
loop_
_entity.id
_entity.type
_entity.pdbx_description
1 polymer ?
#
loop_
_entity_poly.entity_id
_entity_poly.type
_entity_poly.pdbx_seq_one_letter_code
_entity_poly.pdbx_strand_id
1 'polypeptide(L)'
;MIAFPEAAARAAELDPLAIADDLGPNGVVAAAMQQFENRPAQREMGRTIAELYNDGGVGLIEAGTGVGKSLGYLMPALRWAALTGERTVVSTNTINLQEQLVRKDLPFLARALADEQPVKFALLKGWRNYLCILRLEQAKLIGPTLLDDPGGGIDAVARWASTTTDGSLSDMPFQAGSEVWDEVAAEPDLCLRTSCPHYEPCFLFRARREAAQAQVVVVNHHLLMSDVAVRRAQQNWEDAAVIPAYTRLVVDEGHHLEDAAAAHLGASATRRGMLRLLSRLARGA
;
A
#
# COMPACT_ATOMS: atom_id res chain seq x y z
N MET A 1 -24.48 -44.45 -1.38
CA MET A 1 -25.00 -43.20 -1.99
C MET A 1 -24.94 -42.13 -0.93
N ILE A 2 -23.85 -41.36 -0.91
CA ILE A 2 -23.76 -40.16 -0.08
C ILE A 2 -24.05 -39.01 -1.05
N ALA A 3 -25.22 -38.41 -0.90
CA ALA A 3 -25.60 -37.22 -1.65
C ALA A 3 -24.75 -36.05 -1.13
N PHE A 4 -23.96 -35.45 -2.01
CA PHE A 4 -23.38 -34.14 -1.76
C PHE A 4 -24.49 -33.09 -1.96
N PRO A 5 -24.67 -32.12 -1.06
CA PRO A 5 -25.61 -31.04 -1.31
C PRO A 5 -25.05 -30.15 -2.43
N GLU A 6 -25.66 -30.23 -3.62
CA GLU A 6 -25.60 -29.17 -4.64
C GLU A 6 -26.37 -27.95 -4.10
N ALA A 7 -25.68 -27.14 -3.29
CA ALA A 7 -26.02 -25.73 -3.19
C ALA A 7 -25.13 -25.02 -4.21
N ALA A 8 -25.65 -24.82 -5.43
CA ALA A 8 -25.04 -23.94 -6.40
C ALA A 8 -24.85 -22.55 -5.74
N ALA A 9 -23.64 -22.26 -5.29
CA ALA A 9 -23.26 -20.93 -4.87
C ALA A 9 -23.50 -20.02 -6.08
N ARG A 10 -24.49 -19.14 -5.98
CA ARG A 10 -24.60 -18.01 -6.91
C ARG A 10 -23.22 -17.36 -6.91
N ALA A 11 -22.55 -17.33 -8.07
CA ALA A 11 -21.30 -16.61 -8.21
C ALA A 11 -21.54 -15.20 -7.66
N ALA A 12 -20.72 -14.78 -6.71
CA ALA A 12 -20.80 -13.44 -6.18
C ALA A 12 -20.56 -12.46 -7.33
N GLU A 13 -21.55 -11.62 -7.62
CA GLU A 13 -21.56 -10.73 -8.76
C GLU A 13 -21.98 -9.33 -8.30
N LEU A 14 -21.21 -8.31 -8.70
CA LEU A 14 -21.60 -6.91 -8.54
C LEU A 14 -22.70 -6.59 -9.53
N ASP A 15 -23.69 -5.80 -9.11
CA ASP A 15 -24.59 -5.13 -10.05
C ASP A 15 -23.92 -3.85 -10.57
N PRO A 16 -23.50 -3.79 -11.86
CA PRO A 16 -22.80 -2.62 -12.39
C PRO A 16 -23.66 -1.34 -12.37
N LEU A 17 -24.99 -1.47 -12.45
CA LEU A 17 -25.91 -0.35 -12.36
C LEU A 17 -26.00 0.16 -10.92
N ALA A 18 -26.03 -0.74 -9.93
CA ALA A 18 -25.99 -0.34 -8.53
C ALA A 18 -24.69 0.42 -8.19
N ILE A 19 -23.54 0.01 -8.74
CA ILE A 19 -22.28 0.74 -8.59
C ILE A 19 -22.36 2.15 -9.22
N ALA A 20 -22.93 2.25 -10.42
CA ALA A 20 -23.13 3.53 -11.09
C ALA A 20 -24.13 4.44 -10.34
N ASP A 21 -25.10 3.86 -9.64
CA ASP A 21 -26.09 4.56 -8.83
C ASP A 21 -25.52 5.02 -7.48
N ASP A 22 -24.68 4.21 -6.83
CA ASP A 22 -23.92 4.59 -5.63
C ASP A 22 -23.05 5.84 -5.86
N LEU A 23 -22.51 5.98 -7.07
CA LEU A 23 -21.75 7.15 -7.56
C LEU A 23 -22.64 8.26 -8.16
N GLY A 24 -23.95 8.04 -8.24
CA GLY A 24 -24.92 8.94 -8.84
C GLY A 24 -25.48 9.99 -7.88
N PRO A 25 -26.31 10.93 -8.39
CA PRO A 25 -26.89 12.02 -7.60
C PRO A 25 -27.83 11.58 -6.47
N ASN A 26 -28.37 10.36 -6.55
CA ASN A 26 -29.21 9.77 -5.52
C ASN A 26 -28.48 8.66 -4.72
N GLY A 27 -27.17 8.50 -4.96
CA GLY A 27 -26.34 7.46 -4.38
C GLY A 27 -25.77 7.78 -3.02
N VAL A 28 -25.13 6.78 -2.41
CA VAL A 28 -24.46 6.89 -1.10
C VAL A 28 -23.39 7.99 -1.08
N VAL A 29 -22.68 8.21 -2.20
CA VAL A 29 -21.66 9.24 -2.30
C VAL A 29 -22.27 10.64 -2.24
N ALA A 30 -23.38 10.87 -2.97
CA ALA A 30 -24.08 12.14 -2.95
C ALA A 30 -24.68 12.45 -1.57
N ALA A 31 -25.20 11.44 -0.88
CA ALA A 31 -25.75 11.60 0.47
C ALA A 31 -24.67 11.96 1.51
N ALA A 32 -23.45 11.44 1.37
CA ALA A 32 -22.36 11.65 2.33
C ALA A 32 -21.48 12.87 2.01
N MET A 33 -21.54 13.44 0.79
CA MET A 33 -20.67 14.51 0.34
C MET A 33 -21.35 15.88 0.41
N GLN A 34 -20.74 16.84 1.11
CA GLN A 34 -21.30 18.21 1.26
C GLN A 34 -21.47 18.96 -0.07
N GLN A 35 -20.56 18.73 -1.03
CA GLN A 35 -20.57 19.37 -2.35
C GLN A 35 -20.45 18.30 -3.43
N PHE A 36 -21.54 17.56 -3.64
CA PHE A 36 -21.60 16.57 -4.70
C PHE A 36 -21.73 17.23 -6.09
N GLU A 37 -21.00 16.70 -7.06
CA GLU A 37 -21.14 17.04 -8.47
C GLU A 37 -21.37 15.73 -9.24
N ASN A 38 -22.44 15.69 -10.04
CA ASN A 38 -22.72 14.53 -10.87
C ASN A 38 -21.71 14.43 -12.01
N ARG A 39 -20.93 13.35 -12.03
CA ARG A 39 -19.88 13.10 -13.02
C ARG A 39 -20.19 11.83 -13.79
N PRO A 40 -20.87 11.90 -14.96
CA PRO A 40 -21.25 10.72 -15.74
C PRO A 40 -20.08 9.79 -16.07
N ALA A 41 -18.90 10.33 -16.37
CA ALA A 41 -17.70 9.56 -16.64
C ALA A 41 -17.21 8.75 -15.41
N GLN A 42 -17.44 9.23 -14.19
CA GLN A 42 -17.12 8.49 -12.96
C GLN A 42 -18.03 7.28 -12.78
N ARG A 43 -19.33 7.47 -13.05
CA ARG A 43 -20.35 6.41 -12.96
C ARG A 43 -20.08 5.32 -14.00
N GLU A 44 -19.75 5.74 -15.22
CA GLU A 44 -19.43 4.83 -16.32
C GLU A 44 -18.13 4.06 -16.06
N MET A 45 -17.11 4.71 -15.49
CA MET A 45 -15.92 4.03 -14.99
C MET A 45 -16.28 2.98 -13.93
N GLY A 46 -17.07 3.35 -12.93
CA GLY A 46 -17.50 2.43 -11.88
C GLY A 46 -18.24 1.21 -12.43
N ARG A 47 -19.16 1.42 -13.38
CA ARG A 47 -19.88 0.37 -14.11
C ARG A 47 -18.92 -0.57 -14.84
N THR A 48 -18.03 -0.02 -15.65
CA THR A 48 -17.05 -0.79 -16.43
C THR A 48 -16.13 -1.61 -15.52
N ILE A 49 -15.68 -1.03 -14.41
CA ILE A 49 -14.84 -1.73 -13.44
C ILE A 49 -15.64 -2.85 -12.77
N ALA A 50 -16.90 -2.62 -12.40
CA ALA A 50 -17.73 -3.66 -11.81
C ALA A 50 -17.90 -4.87 -12.75
N GLU A 51 -18.10 -4.63 -14.04
CA GLU A 51 -18.14 -5.68 -15.07
C GLU A 51 -16.83 -6.47 -15.11
N LEU A 52 -15.67 -5.80 -15.07
CA LEU A 52 -14.36 -6.47 -15.01
C LEU A 52 -14.15 -7.28 -13.73
N TYR A 53 -14.74 -6.87 -12.61
CA TYR A 53 -14.68 -7.65 -11.37
C TYR A 53 -15.47 -8.97 -11.49
N ASN A 54 -16.60 -8.95 -12.21
CA ASN A 54 -17.45 -10.11 -12.46
C ASN A 54 -16.85 -11.04 -13.51
N ASP A 55 -16.50 -10.49 -14.67
CA ASP A 55 -16.10 -11.25 -15.86
C ASP A 55 -14.61 -11.64 -15.83
N GLY A 56 -13.82 -10.91 -15.05
CA GLY A 56 -12.36 -10.97 -15.08
C GLY A 56 -11.77 -10.29 -16.32
N GLY A 57 -10.45 -10.48 -16.51
CA GLY A 57 -9.72 -9.89 -17.62
C GLY A 57 -8.98 -8.59 -17.27
N VAL A 58 -8.56 -7.85 -18.31
CA VAL A 58 -7.77 -6.62 -18.18
C VAL A 58 -8.49 -5.50 -18.90
N GLY A 59 -8.81 -4.43 -18.17
CA GLY A 59 -9.34 -3.19 -18.72
C GLY A 59 -8.32 -2.07 -18.69
N LEU A 60 -8.32 -1.24 -19.73
CA LEU A 60 -7.57 0.01 -19.77
C LEU A 60 -8.58 1.15 -19.90
N ILE A 61 -8.65 2.00 -18.86
CA ILE A 61 -9.62 3.10 -18.79
C ILE A 61 -8.83 4.41 -18.73
N GLU A 62 -8.94 5.22 -19.77
CA GLU A 62 -8.45 6.59 -19.73
C GLU A 62 -9.50 7.48 -19.07
N ALA A 63 -9.11 8.19 -18.01
CA ALA A 63 -9.98 9.12 -17.33
C ALA A 63 -9.26 10.44 -17.07
N GLY A 64 -9.91 11.53 -17.49
CA GLY A 64 -9.39 12.87 -17.32
C GLY A 64 -9.19 13.24 -15.85
N THR A 65 -8.32 14.22 -15.61
CA THR A 65 -8.16 14.85 -14.30
C THR A 65 -9.50 15.42 -13.83
N GLY A 66 -9.80 15.29 -12.53
CA GLY A 66 -11.04 15.82 -11.99
C GLY A 66 -12.29 15.02 -12.35
N VAL A 67 -12.20 13.84 -12.97
CA VAL A 67 -13.35 12.93 -13.14
C VAL A 67 -13.76 12.26 -11.83
N GLY A 68 -12.89 12.28 -10.80
CA GLY A 68 -13.13 11.55 -9.54
C GLY A 68 -12.75 10.07 -9.63
N LYS A 69 -11.66 9.78 -10.37
CA LYS A 69 -11.11 8.44 -10.63
C LYS A 69 -11.07 7.56 -9.38
N SER A 70 -10.53 8.10 -8.29
CA SER A 70 -10.38 7.38 -7.02
C SER A 70 -11.69 6.75 -6.55
N LEU A 71 -12.79 7.51 -6.48
CA LEU A 71 -14.06 6.93 -6.05
C LEU A 71 -14.61 5.94 -7.08
N GLY A 72 -14.39 6.20 -8.37
CA GLY A 72 -14.82 5.33 -9.47
C GLY A 72 -14.24 3.92 -9.39
N TYR A 73 -12.96 3.77 -9.04
CA TYR A 73 -12.33 2.45 -8.88
C TYR A 73 -12.41 1.88 -7.46
N LEU A 74 -12.49 2.73 -6.43
CA LEU A 74 -12.58 2.26 -5.03
C LEU A 74 -13.97 1.75 -4.68
N MET A 75 -15.03 2.33 -5.27
CA MET A 75 -16.41 1.88 -5.05
C MET A 75 -16.61 0.39 -5.37
N PRO A 76 -16.33 -0.09 -6.60
CA PRO A 76 -16.44 -1.51 -6.92
C PRO A 76 -15.46 -2.37 -6.11
N ALA A 77 -14.26 -1.87 -5.77
CA ALA A 77 -13.31 -2.60 -4.93
C ALA A 77 -13.85 -2.87 -3.51
N LEU A 78 -14.48 -1.86 -2.89
CA LEU A 78 -15.11 -2.01 -1.57
C LEU A 78 -16.33 -2.91 -1.63
N ARG A 79 -17.20 -2.74 -2.63
CA ARG A 79 -18.38 -3.59 -2.80
C ARG A 79 -18.01 -5.05 -3.07
N TRP A 80 -16.96 -5.30 -3.87
CA TRP A 80 -16.45 -6.66 -4.10
C TRP A 80 -15.91 -7.27 -2.81
N ALA A 81 -15.10 -6.53 -2.06
CA ALA A 81 -14.56 -6.97 -0.79
C ALA A 81 -15.65 -7.28 0.24
N ALA A 82 -16.71 -6.47 0.30
CA ALA A 82 -17.86 -6.71 1.17
C ALA A 82 -18.66 -7.95 0.77
N LEU A 83 -18.80 -8.19 -0.54
CA LEU A 83 -19.57 -9.31 -1.08
C LEU A 83 -18.84 -10.66 -0.97
N THR A 84 -17.52 -10.66 -1.18
CA THR A 84 -16.73 -11.90 -1.35
C THR A 84 -15.69 -12.14 -0.26
N GLY A 85 -15.28 -11.09 0.45
CA GLY A 85 -14.09 -11.12 1.31
C GLY A 85 -12.76 -11.17 0.56
N GLU A 86 -12.76 -11.17 -0.78
CA GLU A 86 -11.55 -11.22 -1.58
C GLU A 86 -10.79 -9.88 -1.56
N ARG A 87 -9.48 -9.98 -1.81
CA ARG A 87 -8.57 -8.84 -1.72
C ARG A 87 -8.35 -8.15 -3.07
N THR A 88 -8.54 -6.83 -3.06
CA THR A 88 -8.08 -5.92 -4.10
C THR A 88 -6.80 -5.22 -3.68
N VAL A 89 -5.79 -5.24 -4.53
CA VAL A 89 -4.62 -4.34 -4.43
C VAL A 89 -4.85 -3.13 -5.30
N VAL A 90 -4.62 -1.94 -4.75
CA VAL A 90 -4.60 -0.67 -5.48
C VAL A 90 -3.18 -0.14 -5.51
N SER A 91 -2.61 -0.02 -6.70
CA SER A 91 -1.28 0.52 -6.91
C SER A 91 -1.37 1.93 -7.50
N THR A 92 -0.64 2.88 -6.94
CA THR A 92 -0.54 4.26 -7.47
C THR A 92 0.93 4.71 -7.53
N ASN A 93 1.21 5.86 -8.12
CA ASN A 93 2.58 6.29 -8.36
C ASN A 93 3.31 6.71 -7.06
N THR A 94 2.74 7.62 -6.29
CA THR A 94 3.44 8.30 -5.19
C THR A 94 2.90 7.92 -3.80
N ILE A 95 3.72 8.11 -2.75
CA ILE A 95 3.29 7.90 -1.36
C ILE A 95 2.16 8.85 -0.96
N ASN A 96 2.22 10.10 -1.41
CA ASN A 96 1.17 11.08 -1.12
C ASN A 96 -0.18 10.66 -1.71
N LEU A 97 -0.19 10.10 -2.93
CA LEU A 97 -1.42 9.56 -3.52
C LEU A 97 -1.94 8.36 -2.71
N GLN A 98 -1.07 7.44 -2.30
CA GLN A 98 -1.47 6.31 -1.46
C GLN A 98 -2.10 6.78 -0.12
N GLU A 99 -1.50 7.79 0.52
CA GLU A 99 -2.02 8.35 1.76
C GLU A 99 -3.34 9.08 1.56
N GLN A 100 -3.52 9.79 0.44
CA GLN A 100 -4.81 10.37 0.09
C GLN A 100 -5.89 9.29 0.00
N LEU A 101 -5.60 8.18 -0.67
CA LEU A 101 -6.56 7.07 -0.80
C LEU A 101 -6.93 6.51 0.57
N VAL A 102 -5.95 6.20 1.43
CA VAL A 102 -6.19 5.52 2.71
C VAL A 102 -6.68 6.45 3.83
N ARG A 103 -6.29 7.73 3.83
CA ARG A 103 -6.68 8.69 4.89
C ARG A 103 -7.95 9.48 4.56
N LYS A 104 -8.32 9.57 3.28
CA LYS A 104 -9.47 10.37 2.83
C LYS A 104 -10.49 9.53 2.06
N ASP A 105 -10.12 9.01 0.90
CA ASP A 105 -11.09 8.48 -0.07
C ASP A 105 -11.73 7.16 0.40
N LEU A 106 -10.92 6.19 0.87
CA LEU A 106 -11.40 4.93 1.46
C LEU A 106 -12.23 5.14 2.73
N PRO A 107 -11.78 5.93 3.74
CA PRO A 107 -12.61 6.25 4.90
C PRO A 107 -13.92 6.96 4.55
N PHE A 108 -13.90 7.83 3.54
CA PHE A 108 -15.10 8.50 3.06
C PHE A 108 -16.09 7.48 2.49
N LEU A 109 -15.66 6.62 1.57
CA LEU A 109 -16.51 5.61 0.97
C LEU A 109 -17.01 4.58 1.99
N ALA A 110 -16.15 4.09 2.87
CA ALA A 110 -16.54 3.15 3.91
C ALA A 110 -17.64 3.71 4.83
N ARG A 111 -17.57 5.01 5.17
CA ARG A 111 -18.63 5.69 5.93
C ARG A 111 -19.91 5.87 5.10
N ALA A 112 -19.78 6.19 3.82
CA ALA A 112 -20.93 6.41 2.92
C ALA A 112 -21.72 5.11 2.70
N LEU A 113 -21.01 3.99 2.53
CA LEU A 113 -21.61 2.67 2.30
C LEU A 113 -22.34 2.14 3.54
N ALA A 114 -21.80 2.41 4.74
CA ALA A 114 -22.36 1.98 6.01
C ALA A 114 -22.71 0.47 6.07
N ASP A 115 -21.92 -0.36 5.38
CA ASP A 115 -22.13 -1.81 5.30
C ASP A 115 -22.08 -2.46 6.70
N GLU A 116 -22.92 -3.48 6.93
CA GLU A 116 -22.98 -4.21 8.22
C GLU A 116 -21.64 -4.85 8.59
N GLN A 117 -20.84 -5.23 7.58
CA GLN A 117 -19.48 -5.74 7.74
C GLN A 117 -18.50 -4.72 7.14
N PRO A 118 -17.76 -3.97 7.97
CA PRO A 118 -16.85 -2.95 7.48
C PRO A 118 -15.63 -3.59 6.80
N VAL A 119 -15.42 -3.20 5.54
CA VAL A 119 -14.25 -3.59 4.76
C VAL A 119 -12.98 -2.98 5.36
N LYS A 120 -11.98 -3.80 5.66
CA LYS A 120 -10.68 -3.32 6.14
C LYS A 120 -9.80 -2.92 4.97
N PHE A 121 -9.15 -1.77 5.09
CA PHE A 121 -8.16 -1.31 4.15
C PHE A 121 -6.87 -0.91 4.86
N ALA A 122 -5.74 -1.05 4.17
CA ALA A 122 -4.42 -0.79 4.74
C ALA A 122 -3.47 -0.17 3.72
N LEU A 123 -2.52 0.62 4.23
CA LEU A 123 -1.42 1.20 3.46
C LEU A 123 -0.15 0.38 3.69
N LEU A 124 0.47 -0.10 2.61
CA LEU A 124 1.73 -0.82 2.69
C LEU A 124 2.80 -0.15 1.83
N LYS A 125 3.85 0.34 2.48
CA LYS A 125 4.98 1.04 1.85
C LYS A 125 6.20 0.12 1.74
N GLY A 126 7.20 0.55 0.96
CA GLY A 126 8.51 -0.13 0.94
C GLY A 126 9.27 0.00 2.26
N TRP A 127 10.17 -0.93 2.54
CA TRP A 127 10.95 -1.03 3.80
C TRP A 127 11.53 0.30 4.28
N ARG A 128 12.20 1.02 3.37
CA ARG A 128 12.90 2.29 3.66
C ARG A 128 11.97 3.45 4.02
N ASN A 129 10.65 3.26 3.98
CA ASN A 129 9.67 4.24 4.45
C ASN A 129 9.32 4.07 5.94
N TYR A 130 9.84 3.04 6.60
CA TYR A 130 9.57 2.78 8.01
C TYR A 130 10.83 2.95 8.85
N LEU A 131 10.69 3.59 10.00
CA LEU A 131 11.71 3.63 11.04
C LEU A 131 11.96 2.22 11.61
N CYS A 132 13.23 1.86 11.82
CA CYS A 132 13.61 0.66 12.56
C CYS A 132 14.06 1.03 13.98
N ILE A 133 13.28 0.59 14.98
CA ILE A 133 13.54 0.86 16.40
C ILE A 133 14.94 0.37 16.82
N LEU A 134 15.31 -0.85 16.42
CA LEU A 134 16.61 -1.43 16.74
C LEU A 134 17.77 -0.61 16.16
N ARG A 135 17.65 -0.19 14.90
CA ARG A 135 18.70 0.59 14.24
C ARG A 135 18.81 1.99 14.84
N LEU A 136 17.69 2.60 15.22
CA LEU A 136 17.68 3.86 15.95
C LEU A 136 18.42 3.74 17.30
N GLU A 137 18.17 2.67 18.06
CA GLU A 137 18.90 2.41 19.31
C GLU A 137 20.41 2.25 19.07
N GLN A 138 20.80 1.48 18.05
CA GLN A 138 22.21 1.29 17.67
C GLN A 138 22.87 2.60 17.26
N ALA A 139 22.19 3.42 16.45
CA ALA A 139 22.71 4.71 16.01
C ALA A 139 22.93 5.67 17.18
N LYS A 140 22.04 5.64 18.20
CA LYS A 140 22.22 6.42 19.43
C LYS A 140 23.45 5.99 20.24
N LEU A 141 23.81 4.71 20.22
CA LEU A 141 24.99 4.20 20.94
C LEU A 141 26.32 4.57 20.27
N ILE A 142 26.35 4.68 18.94
CA ILE A 142 27.55 5.05 18.17
C ILE A 142 27.92 6.53 18.41
N GLY A 143 26.93 7.38 18.69
CA GLY A 143 27.10 8.80 19.01
C GLY A 143 27.24 9.72 17.79
N PRO A 144 26.92 11.02 17.92
CA PRO A 144 26.83 11.97 16.80
C PRO A 144 28.17 12.26 16.11
N THR A 145 29.29 12.10 16.81
CA THR A 145 30.64 12.40 16.28
C THR A 145 31.12 11.41 15.22
N LEU A 146 30.63 10.17 15.25
CA LEU A 146 30.97 9.12 14.28
C LEU A 146 30.04 9.11 13.05
N LEU A 147 28.88 9.74 13.18
CA LEU A 147 27.85 9.79 12.14
C LEU A 147 27.88 11.09 11.31
N ASP A 148 28.82 12.00 11.60
CA ASP A 148 28.86 13.35 11.02
C ASP A 148 27.46 14.01 11.09
N ASP A 149 26.81 13.92 12.26
CA ASP A 149 25.50 14.50 12.55
C ASP A 149 25.64 15.75 13.46
N PRO A 150 26.20 16.87 12.96
CA PRO A 150 26.38 18.09 13.75
C PRO A 150 25.05 18.72 14.17
N GLY A 151 23.92 18.29 13.59
CA GLY A 151 22.58 18.81 13.84
C GLY A 151 21.74 18.02 14.85
N GLY A 152 22.21 16.87 15.34
CA GLY A 152 21.44 16.01 16.26
C GLY A 152 20.19 15.40 15.63
N GLY A 153 20.25 15.09 14.32
CA GLY A 153 19.18 14.44 13.58
C GLY A 153 18.76 13.09 14.16
N ILE A 154 19.70 12.29 14.69
CA ILE A 154 19.38 11.02 15.37
C ILE A 154 18.54 11.26 16.63
N ASP A 155 18.86 12.27 17.42
CA ASP A 155 18.08 12.62 18.62
C ASP A 155 16.70 13.18 18.26
N ALA A 156 16.59 13.93 17.16
CA ALA A 156 15.31 14.39 16.63
C ALA A 156 14.43 13.21 16.20
N VAL A 157 14.98 12.24 15.47
CA VAL A 157 14.29 11.00 15.10
C VAL A 157 13.90 10.22 16.34
N ALA A 158 14.76 10.13 17.36
CA ALA A 158 14.47 9.43 18.60
C ALA A 158 13.30 10.06 19.38
N ARG A 159 13.22 11.39 19.45
CA ARG A 159 12.07 12.09 20.04
C ARG A 159 10.79 11.79 19.26
N TRP A 160 10.84 11.89 17.93
CA TRP A 160 9.68 11.60 17.08
C TRP A 160 9.24 10.13 17.15
N ALA A 161 10.17 9.18 17.27
CA ALA A 161 9.88 7.76 17.41
C ALA A 161 8.98 7.44 18.62
N SER A 162 9.03 8.27 19.66
CA SER A 162 8.17 8.11 20.85
C SER A 162 6.74 8.63 20.66
N THR A 163 6.50 9.44 19.64
CA THR A 163 5.20 10.10 19.39
C THR A 163 4.53 9.63 18.10
N THR A 164 5.28 9.06 17.16
CA THR A 164 4.76 8.56 15.89
C THR A 164 3.88 7.33 16.08
N THR A 165 2.83 7.22 15.25
CA THR A 165 1.89 6.09 15.34
C THR A 165 2.33 4.93 14.45
N ASP A 166 2.77 5.22 13.23
CA ASP A 166 3.09 4.22 12.20
C ASP A 166 4.58 4.20 11.80
N GLY A 167 5.40 5.10 12.36
CA GLY A 167 6.83 5.18 12.08
C GLY A 167 7.16 5.49 10.62
N SER A 168 6.21 6.05 9.87
CA SER A 168 6.38 6.39 8.46
C SER A 168 7.22 7.65 8.26
N LEU A 169 8.17 7.60 7.33
CA LEU A 169 8.98 8.77 6.94
C LEU A 169 8.12 9.97 6.53
N SER A 170 7.01 9.73 5.83
CA SER A 170 6.07 10.78 5.39
C SER A 170 5.36 11.52 6.52
N ASP A 171 5.26 10.89 7.70
CA ASP A 171 4.66 11.51 8.90
C ASP A 171 5.71 12.24 9.76
N MET A 172 6.98 12.25 9.34
CA MET A 172 8.03 12.97 10.04
C MET A 172 7.85 14.49 9.81
N PRO A 173 7.66 15.30 10.88
CA PRO A 173 7.36 16.72 10.74
C PRO A 173 8.60 17.58 10.42
N PHE A 174 9.76 16.95 10.24
CA PHE A 174 11.02 17.58 9.90
C PHE A 174 11.77 16.73 8.88
N GLN A 175 12.75 17.32 8.21
CA GLN A 175 13.60 16.59 7.29
C GLN A 175 14.81 16.06 8.05
N ALA A 176 14.80 14.76 8.36
CA ALA A 176 16.05 14.07 8.68
C ALA A 176 16.94 14.09 7.43
N GLY A 177 18.23 14.43 7.59
CA GLY A 177 19.19 14.30 6.50
C GLY A 177 19.17 12.86 5.95
N SER A 178 19.36 12.70 4.64
CA SER A 178 19.30 11.37 4.01
C SER A 178 20.24 10.34 4.65
N GLU A 179 21.38 10.78 5.16
CA GLU A 179 22.35 9.95 5.87
C GLU A 179 21.82 9.48 7.22
N VAL A 180 21.22 10.38 7.99
CA VAL A 180 20.56 10.06 9.27
C VAL A 180 19.45 9.03 9.04
N TRP A 181 18.59 9.24 8.03
CA TRP A 181 17.51 8.31 7.74
C TRP A 181 18.03 6.94 7.28
N ASP A 182 19.08 6.93 6.45
CA ASP A 182 19.70 5.68 5.98
C ASP A 182 20.25 4.81 7.10
N GLU A 183 20.67 5.41 8.21
CA GLU A 183 21.17 4.69 9.38
C GLU A 183 20.05 4.08 10.24
N VAL A 184 18.86 4.68 10.26
CA VAL A 184 17.75 4.28 11.16
C VAL A 184 16.58 3.60 10.44
N ALA A 185 16.47 3.70 9.12
CA ALA A 185 15.38 3.11 8.35
C ALA A 185 15.45 1.57 8.32
N ALA A 186 14.29 0.92 8.19
CA ALA A 186 14.21 -0.51 8.02
C ALA A 186 14.85 -0.95 6.69
N GLU A 187 15.63 -2.03 6.75
CA GLU A 187 16.36 -2.58 5.61
C GLU A 187 16.24 -4.11 5.62
N PRO A 188 15.87 -4.73 4.47
CA PRO A 188 15.54 -6.15 4.43
C PRO A 188 16.70 -7.05 4.84
N ASP A 189 17.93 -6.72 4.42
CA ASP A 189 19.14 -7.54 4.66
C ASP A 189 19.68 -7.43 6.09
N LEU A 190 19.24 -6.41 6.84
CA LEU A 190 19.64 -6.17 8.24
C LEU A 190 18.56 -6.59 9.24
N CYS A 191 17.36 -6.91 8.75
CA CYS A 191 16.23 -7.16 9.61
C CYS A 191 16.30 -8.57 10.22
N LEU A 192 16.26 -8.63 11.56
CA LEU A 192 16.18 -9.90 12.31
C LEU A 192 14.79 -10.56 12.26
N ARG A 193 13.81 -9.91 11.62
CA ARG A 193 12.42 -10.40 11.45
C ARG A 193 11.84 -10.84 12.81
N THR A 194 11.35 -12.07 12.91
CA THR A 194 10.73 -12.63 14.13
C THR A 194 11.70 -12.76 15.31
N SER A 195 13.01 -12.79 15.06
CA SER A 195 14.03 -12.81 16.12
C SER A 195 14.38 -11.42 16.64
N CYS A 196 13.78 -10.36 16.09
CA CYS A 196 14.00 -8.99 16.56
C CYS A 196 13.36 -8.78 17.94
N PRO A 197 14.08 -8.24 18.94
CA PRO A 197 13.50 -7.94 20.25
C PRO A 197 12.35 -6.93 20.18
N HIS A 198 12.32 -6.12 19.11
CA HIS A 198 11.29 -5.11 18.85
C HIS A 198 10.22 -5.57 17.85
N TYR A 199 10.08 -6.86 17.57
CA TYR A 199 9.16 -7.37 16.55
C TYR A 199 7.70 -6.93 16.75
N GLU A 200 7.22 -6.95 18.00
CA GLU A 200 5.84 -6.58 18.34
C GLU A 200 5.56 -5.09 18.10
N PRO A 201 6.35 -4.13 18.65
CA PRO A 201 6.18 -2.70 18.37
C PRO A 201 6.69 -2.27 16.99
N CYS A 202 7.28 -3.17 16.18
CA CYS A 202 7.88 -2.82 14.90
C CYS A 202 6.85 -2.24 13.91
N PHE A 203 7.06 -0.97 13.53
CA PHE A 203 6.25 -0.24 12.58
C PHE A 203 6.03 -0.97 11.24
N LEU A 204 7.12 -1.44 10.62
CA LEU A 204 7.05 -2.17 9.35
C LEU A 204 6.23 -3.46 9.47
N PHE A 205 6.47 -4.28 10.50
CA PHE A 205 5.76 -5.55 10.65
C PHE A 205 4.32 -5.35 11.11
N ARG A 206 4.02 -4.30 11.87
CA ARG A 206 2.63 -3.88 12.14
C ARG A 206 1.90 -3.55 10.85
N ALA A 207 2.46 -2.70 9.99
CA ALA A 207 1.87 -2.38 8.69
C ALA A 207 1.69 -3.63 7.80
N ARG A 208 2.65 -4.57 7.80
CA ARG A 208 2.51 -5.84 7.09
C ARG A 208 1.38 -6.72 7.66
N ARG A 209 1.21 -6.78 8.98
CA ARG A 209 0.11 -7.52 9.63
C ARG A 209 -1.25 -6.91 9.32
N GLU A 210 -1.35 -5.58 9.35
CA GLU A 210 -2.56 -4.83 8.97
C GLU A 210 -2.92 -5.10 7.50
N ALA A 211 -1.93 -5.01 6.59
CA ALA A 211 -2.14 -5.33 5.17
C ALA A 211 -2.59 -6.78 4.95
N ALA A 212 -2.04 -7.74 5.69
CA ALA A 212 -2.44 -9.14 5.60
C ALA A 212 -3.90 -9.40 6.01
N GLN A 213 -4.48 -8.53 6.87
CA GLN A 213 -5.87 -8.62 7.32
C GLN A 213 -6.84 -7.75 6.52
N ALA A 214 -6.32 -6.84 5.69
CA ALA A 214 -7.12 -5.93 4.87
C ALA A 214 -7.63 -6.61 3.60
N GLN A 215 -8.80 -6.20 3.12
CA GLN A 215 -9.38 -6.59 1.83
C GLN A 215 -9.02 -5.57 0.74
N VAL A 216 -8.73 -4.32 1.08
CA VAL A 216 -8.17 -3.35 0.13
C VAL A 216 -6.78 -2.91 0.59
N VAL A 217 -5.75 -3.24 -0.18
CA VAL A 217 -4.36 -2.89 0.16
C VAL A 217 -3.83 -1.88 -0.84
N VAL A 218 -3.43 -0.71 -0.35
CA VAL A 218 -2.88 0.36 -1.17
C VAL A 218 -1.35 0.34 -1.11
N VAL A 219 -0.70 0.35 -2.28
CA VAL A 219 0.76 0.27 -2.46
C VAL A 219 1.23 1.24 -3.55
N ASN A 220 2.54 1.48 -3.68
CA ASN A 220 3.07 2.11 -4.90
C ASN A 220 3.41 1.08 -5.98
N HIS A 221 3.60 1.59 -7.21
CA HIS A 221 4.08 0.79 -8.35
C HIS A 221 5.41 0.10 -8.06
N HIS A 222 6.36 0.75 -7.40
CA HIS A 222 7.65 0.11 -7.08
C HIS A 222 7.50 -1.12 -6.16
N LEU A 223 6.64 -1.05 -5.14
CA LEU A 223 6.39 -2.19 -4.26
C LEU A 223 5.62 -3.30 -4.99
N LEU A 224 4.66 -2.93 -5.83
CA LEU A 224 3.96 -3.88 -6.71
C LEU A 224 4.95 -4.60 -7.65
N MET A 225 5.89 -3.87 -8.27
CA MET A 225 6.91 -4.48 -9.14
C MET A 225 7.88 -5.36 -8.36
N SER A 226 8.24 -5.01 -7.12
CA SER A 226 9.01 -5.89 -6.24
C SER A 226 8.28 -7.21 -5.99
N ASP A 227 6.99 -7.13 -5.73
CA ASP A 227 6.14 -8.29 -5.51
C ASP A 227 6.06 -9.19 -6.75
N VAL A 228 5.77 -8.61 -7.92
CA VAL A 228 5.72 -9.31 -9.21
C VAL A 228 7.05 -10.01 -9.51
N ALA A 229 8.18 -9.36 -9.26
CA ALA A 229 9.50 -9.96 -9.46
C ALA A 229 9.71 -11.20 -8.56
N VAL A 230 9.32 -11.12 -7.28
CA VAL A 230 9.43 -12.25 -6.35
C VAL A 230 8.49 -13.40 -6.73
N ARG A 231 7.22 -13.11 -7.01
CA ARG A 231 6.23 -14.11 -7.45
C ARG A 231 6.69 -14.83 -8.72
N ARG A 232 7.21 -14.08 -9.70
CA ARG A 232 7.76 -14.65 -10.93
C ARG A 232 8.98 -15.53 -10.67
N ALA A 233 9.90 -15.12 -9.80
CA ALA A 233 11.07 -15.92 -9.46
C ALA A 233 10.69 -17.23 -8.74
N GLN A 234 9.66 -17.20 -7.90
CA GLN A 234 9.18 -18.34 -7.13
C GLN A 234 8.15 -19.21 -7.89
N GLN A 235 7.64 -18.74 -9.03
CA GLN A 235 6.53 -19.36 -9.76
C GLN A 235 5.29 -19.60 -8.87
N ASN A 236 5.06 -18.70 -7.91
CA ASN A 236 3.96 -18.78 -6.96
C ASN A 236 3.19 -17.46 -6.94
N TRP A 237 1.94 -17.52 -7.38
CA TRP A 237 1.05 -16.37 -7.48
C TRP A 237 -0.07 -16.40 -6.43
N GLU A 238 -0.25 -17.53 -5.75
CA GLU A 238 -1.37 -17.76 -4.82
C GLU A 238 -1.01 -17.36 -3.39
N ASP A 239 0.26 -17.49 -3.00
CA ASP A 239 0.70 -17.18 -1.64
C ASP A 239 1.09 -15.71 -1.46
N ALA A 240 1.27 -15.29 -0.20
CA ALA A 240 1.84 -13.98 0.10
C ALA A 240 3.34 -13.94 -0.28
N ALA A 241 3.77 -12.83 -0.89
CA ALA A 241 5.17 -12.58 -1.23
C ALA A 241 5.65 -11.28 -0.58
N VAL A 242 5.87 -10.21 -1.36
CA VAL A 242 6.24 -8.90 -0.80
C VAL A 242 5.00 -8.23 -0.20
N ILE A 243 3.87 -8.36 -0.90
CA ILE A 243 2.54 -7.93 -0.46
C ILE A 243 1.62 -9.17 -0.30
N PRO A 244 0.49 -9.05 0.44
CA PRO A 244 -0.46 -10.16 0.62
C PRO A 244 -1.00 -10.69 -0.71
N ALA A 245 -1.41 -11.96 -0.76
CA ALA A 245 -2.07 -12.54 -1.94
C ALA A 245 -3.35 -11.76 -2.32
N TYR A 246 -3.60 -11.59 -3.61
CA TYR A 246 -4.71 -10.81 -4.14
C TYR A 246 -5.26 -11.43 -5.43
N THR A 247 -6.55 -11.24 -5.67
CA THR A 247 -7.25 -11.74 -6.87
C THR A 247 -7.64 -10.62 -7.83
N ARG A 248 -7.55 -9.36 -7.37
CA ARG A 248 -7.93 -8.16 -8.11
C ARG A 248 -6.85 -7.09 -7.97
N LEU A 249 -6.52 -6.41 -9.06
CA LEU A 249 -5.51 -5.36 -9.11
C LEU A 249 -6.06 -4.15 -9.85
N VAL A 250 -5.98 -2.99 -9.20
CA VAL A 250 -6.21 -1.68 -9.82
C VAL A 250 -4.87 -0.95 -9.90
N VAL A 251 -4.53 -0.44 -11.08
CA VAL A 251 -3.36 0.41 -11.28
C VAL A 251 -3.83 1.82 -11.63
N ASP A 252 -3.72 2.73 -10.67
CA ASP A 252 -3.96 4.15 -10.85
C ASP A 252 -2.69 4.86 -11.33
N GLU A 253 -2.83 5.89 -12.14
CA GLU A 253 -1.70 6.57 -12.81
C GLU A 253 -0.76 5.61 -13.55
N GLY A 254 -1.34 4.59 -14.21
CA GLY A 254 -0.61 3.49 -14.84
C GLY A 254 0.41 3.89 -15.92
N HIS A 255 0.40 5.14 -16.39
CA HIS A 255 1.46 5.67 -17.25
C HIS A 255 2.84 5.74 -16.56
N HIS A 256 2.90 5.70 -15.22
CA HIS A 256 4.14 5.58 -14.46
C HIS A 256 4.56 4.13 -14.17
N LEU A 257 3.76 3.14 -14.57
CA LEU A 257 4.03 1.73 -14.29
C LEU A 257 5.26 1.24 -15.06
N GLU A 258 5.46 1.72 -16.30
CA GLU A 258 6.59 1.33 -17.14
C GLU A 258 7.94 1.71 -16.52
N ASP A 259 8.05 2.93 -15.98
CA ASP A 259 9.25 3.41 -15.28
C ASP A 259 9.53 2.57 -14.04
N ALA A 260 8.47 2.24 -13.27
CA ALA A 260 8.60 1.40 -12.09
C ALA A 260 9.04 -0.04 -12.44
N ALA A 261 8.55 -0.59 -13.56
CA ALA A 261 8.97 -1.90 -14.05
C ALA A 261 10.42 -1.89 -14.53
N ALA A 262 10.83 -0.85 -15.27
CA ALA A 262 12.20 -0.69 -15.75
C ALA A 262 13.21 -0.59 -14.59
N ALA A 263 12.87 0.12 -13.51
CA ALA A 263 13.72 0.26 -12.34
C ALA A 263 14.02 -1.07 -11.63
N HIS A 264 13.11 -2.04 -11.69
CA HIS A 264 13.25 -3.35 -11.04
C HIS A 264 13.80 -4.45 -11.94
N LEU A 265 13.65 -4.29 -13.25
CA LEU A 265 14.31 -5.14 -14.25
C LEU A 265 15.72 -4.63 -14.60
N GLY A 266 16.05 -3.41 -14.19
CA GLY A 266 17.38 -2.81 -14.30
C GLY A 266 18.22 -3.00 -13.03
N ALA A 267 19.54 -3.07 -13.17
CA ALA A 267 20.47 -3.04 -12.05
C ALA A 267 21.00 -1.61 -11.87
N SER A 268 20.98 -1.09 -10.63
CA SER A 268 21.62 0.18 -10.29
C SER A 268 22.67 -0.02 -9.20
N ALA A 269 23.84 0.59 -9.37
CA ALA A 269 24.89 0.62 -8.38
C ALA A 269 25.29 2.08 -8.15
N THR A 270 25.27 2.51 -6.89
CA THR A 270 25.78 3.83 -6.51
C THR A 270 27.10 3.67 -5.78
N ARG A 271 28.06 4.58 -6.04
CA ARG A 271 29.35 4.61 -5.33
C ARG A 271 29.14 4.59 -3.81
N ARG A 272 28.13 5.30 -3.31
CA ARG A 272 27.78 5.35 -1.88
C ARG A 272 27.27 4.01 -1.36
N GLY A 273 26.34 3.37 -2.07
CA GLY A 273 25.83 2.04 -1.71
C GLY A 273 26.95 0.99 -1.68
N MET A 274 27.85 1.03 -2.66
CA MET A 274 29.04 0.16 -2.70
C MET A 274 29.99 0.43 -1.52
N LEU A 275 30.31 1.69 -1.23
CA LEU A 275 31.16 2.03 -0.09
C LEU A 275 30.56 1.59 1.25
N ARG A 276 29.24 1.73 1.45
CA ARG A 276 28.57 1.20 2.65
C ARG A 276 28.70 -0.31 2.78
N LEU A 277 28.46 -1.06 1.69
CA LEU A 277 28.61 -2.52 1.69
C LEU A 277 30.05 -2.94 2.02
N LEU A 278 31.04 -2.27 1.43
CA LEU A 278 32.46 -2.51 1.71
C LEU A 278 32.85 -2.16 3.16
N SER A 279 32.41 -1.02 3.68
CA SER A 279 32.65 -0.62 5.07
C SER A 279 31.96 -1.53 6.09
N ARG A 280 30.94 -2.30 5.69
CA ARG A 280 30.33 -3.34 6.53
C ARG A 280 31.17 -4.62 6.55
N LEU A 281 31.67 -5.05 5.39
CA LEU A 281 32.61 -6.18 5.31
C LEU A 281 33.87 -5.92 6.16
N ALA A 282 34.38 -4.69 6.14
CA ALA A 282 35.54 -4.30 6.94
C ALA A 282 35.29 -4.27 8.46
N ARG A 283 34.03 -4.18 8.92
CA ARG A 283 33.67 -4.15 10.35
C ARG A 283 33.29 -5.53 10.91
N GLY A 284 33.12 -6.52 10.05
CA GLY A 284 32.86 -7.92 10.43
C GLY A 284 34.08 -8.83 10.36
N ALA A 285 35.27 -8.26 10.13
CA ALA A 285 36.57 -8.93 10.15
C ALA A 285 37.36 -8.55 11.41
#